data_AF-A0A0P9QAM8-F1
#
_entry.id   AF-A0A0P9QAM8-F1
#
_cell.length_a   1.000
_cell.length_b   1.000
_cell.length_c   1.000
_cell.angle_alpha   90.00
_cell.angle_beta   90.00
_cell.angle_gamma   90.00
#
_symmetry.space_group_name_H-M   'P 1'
#
loop_
_entity.id
_entity.type
_entity.pdbx_description
1 polymer ?
#
loop_
_entity_poly.entity_id
_entity_poly.type
_entity_poly.pdbx_seq_one_letter_code
_entity_poly.pdbx_strand_id
1 'polypeptide(L)'
;MELLRIAEMTSLTGEPTAGATTSSAQAIEEKLSRTTKPHCIVLAWVVVDVQGADHLVPTGSHLLPIVMYSHHVVSHSSGQLAQGETVLTGFATYYDPRGIFETADAIYILLHHGFRKTAHIDTVRAAR
;
A
#
# COMPACT_ATOMS: atom_id res chain seq x y z
N MET A 1 -4.71 -12.64 -21.22
CA MET A 1 -4.98 -11.21 -20.94
C MET A 1 -4.81 -10.85 -19.46
N GLU A 2 -5.10 -11.75 -18.51
CA GLU A 2 -4.94 -11.47 -17.06
C GLU A 2 -3.54 -11.03 -16.65
N LEU A 3 -2.49 -11.69 -17.17
CA LEU A 3 -1.09 -11.30 -16.89
C LEU A 3 -0.77 -9.85 -17.29
N LEU A 4 -1.38 -9.36 -18.39
CA LEU A 4 -1.18 -7.99 -18.84
C LEU A 4 -1.82 -7.00 -17.84
N ARG A 5 -3.02 -7.30 -17.35
CA ARG A 5 -3.72 -6.47 -16.36
C ARG A 5 -2.97 -6.42 -15.03
N ILE A 6 -2.41 -7.55 -14.60
CA ILE A 6 -1.56 -7.61 -13.39
C ILE A 6 -0.30 -6.75 -13.60
N ALA A 7 0.40 -6.93 -14.72
CA ALA A 7 1.59 -6.14 -15.02
C ALA A 7 1.30 -4.64 -15.12
N GLU A 8 0.19 -4.25 -15.75
CA GLU A 8 -0.27 -2.87 -15.81
C GLU A 8 -0.56 -2.30 -14.42
N MET A 9 -1.28 -3.05 -13.58
CA MET A 9 -1.60 -2.66 -12.20
C MET A 9 -0.33 -2.44 -11.36
N THR A 10 0.66 -3.33 -11.46
CA THR A 10 1.88 -3.27 -10.66
C THR A 10 2.96 -2.35 -11.23
N SER A 11 2.85 -1.91 -12.50
CA SER A 11 3.88 -1.08 -13.13
C SER A 11 4.00 0.32 -12.50
N LEU A 12 5.22 0.88 -12.48
CA LEU A 12 5.56 2.20 -11.94
C LEU A 12 5.19 3.33 -12.91
N THR A 13 3.91 3.43 -13.25
CA THR A 13 3.32 4.45 -14.14
C THR A 13 1.98 4.91 -13.56
N GLY A 14 1.23 5.80 -14.23
CA GLY A 14 -0.06 6.30 -13.73
C GLY A 14 0.07 7.66 -13.05
N GLU A 15 -0.84 7.98 -12.14
CA GLU A 15 -0.87 9.30 -11.49
C GLU A 15 0.24 9.42 -10.45
N PRO A 16 1.21 10.35 -10.60
CA PRO A 16 2.28 10.52 -9.63
C PRO A 16 1.73 10.86 -8.26
N THR A 17 2.19 10.14 -7.24
CA THR A 17 1.75 10.35 -5.86
C THR A 17 2.98 10.58 -5.00
N ALA A 18 2.92 11.64 -4.18
CA ALA A 18 3.96 11.88 -3.20
C ALA A 18 4.03 10.73 -2.19
N GLY A 19 5.20 10.49 -1.61
CA GLY A 19 5.35 9.62 -0.46
C GLY A 19 6.04 10.34 0.68
N ALA A 20 6.57 9.55 1.60
CA ALA A 20 7.25 10.03 2.77
C ALA A 20 8.50 10.84 2.37
N THR A 21 8.57 12.04 2.92
CA THR A 21 9.71 12.93 2.85
C THR A 21 10.10 13.35 4.27
N THR A 22 11.20 14.07 4.42
CA THR A 22 11.67 14.57 5.71
C THR A 22 10.61 15.40 6.44
N SER A 23 9.74 16.13 5.73
CA SER A 23 8.65 16.91 6.34
C SER A 23 7.54 16.04 6.95
N SER A 24 7.48 14.77 6.57
CA SER A 24 6.49 13.80 7.06
C SER A 24 7.02 12.95 8.21
N ALA A 25 8.33 13.03 8.52
CA ALA A 25 9.00 12.19 9.50
C ALA A 25 8.35 12.26 10.89
N GLN A 26 8.08 13.47 11.39
CA GLN A 26 7.46 13.65 12.70
C GLN A 26 6.06 13.00 12.78
N ALA A 27 5.22 13.17 11.75
CA ALA A 27 3.89 12.56 11.72
C ALA A 27 3.96 11.03 11.67
N ILE A 28 4.94 10.48 10.95
CA ILE A 28 5.21 9.03 10.91
C ILE A 28 5.63 8.54 12.30
N GLU A 29 6.60 9.20 12.94
CA GLU A 29 7.08 8.85 14.28
C GLU A 29 5.94 8.90 15.31
N GLU A 30 5.13 9.96 15.31
CA GLU A 30 3.96 10.09 16.18
C GLU A 30 2.96 8.94 15.96
N LYS A 31 2.67 8.59 14.69
CA LYS A 31 1.79 7.47 14.35
C LYS A 31 2.36 6.14 14.86
N LEU A 32 3.65 5.88 14.64
CA LEU A 32 4.32 4.66 15.07
C LEU A 32 4.39 4.53 16.59
N SER A 33 4.52 5.63 17.33
CA SER A 33 4.53 5.63 18.80
C SER A 33 3.19 5.21 19.43
N ARG A 34 2.09 5.32 18.67
CA ARG A 34 0.71 5.10 19.14
C ARG A 34 0.14 3.73 18.75
N THR A 35 0.92 2.87 18.12
CA THR A 35 0.47 1.58 17.58
C THR A 35 1.45 0.48 17.91
N THR A 36 0.94 -0.74 18.07
CA THR A 36 1.75 -1.96 18.22
C THR A 36 1.90 -2.74 16.92
N LYS A 37 1.30 -2.24 15.82
CA LYS A 37 1.42 -2.88 14.51
C LYS A 37 2.88 -2.83 14.03
N PRO A 38 3.39 -3.89 13.40
CA PRO A 38 4.65 -3.81 12.69
C PRO A 38 4.59 -2.72 11.62
N HIS A 39 5.70 -2.03 11.43
CA HIS A 39 5.92 -1.16 10.28
C HIS A 39 6.82 -1.81 9.23
N CYS A 40 6.55 -1.46 7.98
CA CYS A 40 7.29 -1.89 6.79
C CYS A 40 7.67 -0.67 5.95
N ILE A 41 8.96 -0.46 5.71
CA ILE A 41 9.44 0.60 4.83
C ILE A 41 9.55 0.03 3.43
N VAL A 42 8.97 0.71 2.45
CA VAL A 42 8.91 0.24 1.05
C VAL A 42 9.32 1.32 0.06
N LEU A 43 9.81 0.89 -1.09
CA LEU A 43 10.15 1.71 -2.26
C LEU A 43 9.40 1.22 -3.49
N ALA A 44 9.42 2.01 -4.56
CA ALA A 44 8.86 1.62 -5.87
C ALA A 44 7.44 1.05 -5.72
N TRP A 45 6.52 1.89 -5.25
CA TRP A 45 5.19 1.48 -4.85
C TRP A 45 4.09 2.08 -5.72
N VAL A 46 2.96 1.39 -5.75
CA VAL A 46 1.73 1.78 -6.44
C VAL A 46 0.55 1.58 -5.49
N VAL A 47 -0.22 2.63 -5.26
CA VAL A 47 -1.54 2.54 -4.60
C VAL A 47 -2.59 2.26 -5.67
N VAL A 48 -3.48 1.31 -5.42
CA VAL A 48 -4.48 0.87 -6.38
C VAL A 48 -5.87 1.03 -5.78
N ASP A 49 -6.68 1.91 -6.38
CA ASP A 49 -8.12 2.00 -6.15
C ASP A 49 -8.82 0.77 -6.74
N VAL A 50 -9.54 0.04 -5.91
CA VAL A 50 -10.12 -1.25 -6.25
C VAL A 50 -11.60 -1.09 -6.61
N GLN A 51 -11.92 -1.26 -7.88
CA GLN A 51 -13.29 -1.26 -8.39
C GLN A 51 -13.98 -2.61 -8.17
N GLY A 52 -15.28 -2.58 -7.91
CA GLY A 52 -16.09 -3.78 -7.65
C GLY A 52 -15.91 -4.36 -6.24
N ALA A 53 -15.30 -3.61 -5.31
CA ALA A 53 -15.05 -4.03 -3.93
C ALA A 53 -16.23 -3.77 -2.97
N ASP A 54 -17.37 -3.25 -3.45
CA ASP A 54 -18.50 -2.80 -2.59
C ASP A 54 -19.03 -3.90 -1.66
N HIS A 55 -18.99 -5.15 -2.10
CA HIS A 55 -19.42 -6.32 -1.32
C HIS A 55 -18.38 -6.79 -0.29
N LEU A 56 -17.13 -6.33 -0.37
CA LEU A 56 -16.02 -6.71 0.49
C LEU A 56 -15.69 -5.64 1.54
N VAL A 57 -16.19 -4.43 1.34
CA VAL A 57 -16.03 -3.29 2.25
C VAL A 57 -17.42 -2.93 2.75
N PRO A 58 -17.92 -3.59 3.82
CA PRO A 58 -19.25 -3.32 4.35
C PRO A 58 -19.42 -1.85 4.70
N THR A 59 -20.61 -1.31 4.46
CA THR A 59 -20.98 0.04 4.87
C THR A 59 -20.79 0.18 6.38
N GLY A 60 -19.97 1.16 6.81
CA GLY A 60 -19.61 1.36 8.22
C GLY A 60 -18.33 0.65 8.67
N SER A 61 -17.68 -0.14 7.81
CA SER A 61 -16.33 -0.63 8.10
C SER A 61 -15.27 0.47 7.96
N HIS A 62 -14.15 0.32 8.67
CA HIS A 62 -12.99 1.22 8.52
C HIS A 62 -12.10 0.87 7.32
N LEU A 63 -12.54 -0.06 6.46
CA LEU A 63 -11.78 -0.47 5.29
C LEU A 63 -11.98 0.54 4.16
N LEU A 64 -10.88 0.87 3.50
CA LEU A 64 -10.84 1.65 2.28
C LEU A 64 -10.59 0.67 1.13
N PRO A 65 -11.32 0.76 0.01
CA PRO A 65 -11.14 -0.12 -1.15
C PRO A 65 -9.88 0.26 -1.95
N ILE A 66 -8.75 0.38 -1.26
CA ILE A 66 -7.42 0.63 -1.83
C ILE A 66 -6.45 -0.42 -1.32
N VAL A 67 -5.56 -0.88 -2.19
CA VAL A 67 -4.42 -1.75 -1.85
C VAL A 67 -3.12 -1.08 -2.25
N MET A 68 -2.00 -1.55 -1.72
CA MET A 68 -0.67 -1.10 -2.13
C MET A 68 0.12 -2.29 -2.68
N TYR A 69 0.78 -2.08 -3.81
CA TYR A 69 1.80 -2.96 -4.33
C TYR A 69 3.17 -2.27 -4.22
N SER A 70 4.18 -2.97 -3.72
CA SER A 70 5.57 -2.50 -3.76
C SER A 70 6.47 -3.54 -4.40
N HIS A 71 7.43 -3.05 -5.20
CA HIS A 71 8.48 -3.88 -5.78
C HIS A 71 9.65 -4.14 -4.84
N HIS A 72 9.74 -3.43 -3.71
CA HIS A 72 10.93 -3.50 -2.88
C HIS A 72 10.66 -3.10 -1.42
N VAL A 73 10.67 -4.10 -0.54
CA VAL A 73 10.77 -3.92 0.90
C VAL A 73 12.17 -3.46 1.28
N VAL A 74 12.28 -2.32 1.97
CA VAL A 74 13.54 -1.82 2.54
C VAL A 74 13.79 -2.50 3.89
N SER A 75 12.79 -2.54 4.75
CA SER A 75 12.84 -3.21 6.04
C SER A 75 11.44 -3.52 6.57
N HIS A 76 11.31 -4.60 7.35
CA HIS A 76 10.11 -4.95 8.07
C HIS A 76 10.44 -5.15 9.55
N SER A 77 9.80 -4.39 10.44
CA SER A 77 10.14 -4.37 11.87
C SER A 77 9.99 -5.71 12.60
N SER A 78 9.10 -6.60 12.15
CA SER A 78 8.95 -7.97 12.69
C SER A 78 9.76 -9.03 11.93
N GLY A 79 10.39 -8.68 10.81
CA GLY A 79 11.07 -9.64 9.93
C GLY A 79 10.14 -10.55 9.10
N GLN A 80 8.82 -10.31 9.11
CA GLN A 80 7.86 -11.07 8.29
C GLN A 80 8.08 -10.93 6.78
N LEU A 81 8.65 -9.80 6.34
CA LEU A 81 9.09 -9.56 4.96
C LEU A 81 10.60 -9.29 4.97
N ALA A 82 11.31 -9.97 4.08
CA ALA A 82 12.73 -9.79 3.86
C ALA A 82 13.01 -8.56 2.96
N GLN A 83 14.20 -8.01 3.08
CA GLN A 83 14.66 -6.93 2.21
C GLN A 83 14.66 -7.37 0.74
N GLY A 84 14.15 -6.53 -0.14
CA GLY A 84 14.06 -6.79 -1.58
C GLY A 84 12.81 -7.55 -2.02
N GLU A 85 11.97 -8.04 -1.10
CA GLU A 85 10.72 -8.69 -1.46
C GLU A 85 9.70 -7.71 -2.04
N THR A 86 8.79 -8.24 -2.86
CA THR A 86 7.59 -7.54 -3.29
C THR A 86 6.45 -7.79 -2.31
N VAL A 87 5.49 -6.87 -2.25
CA VAL A 87 4.32 -7.02 -1.38
C VAL A 87 3.08 -6.47 -2.05
N LEU A 88 1.99 -7.24 -1.99
CA LEU A 88 0.62 -6.81 -2.31
C LEU A 88 -0.22 -6.86 -1.03
N THR A 89 -0.62 -5.69 -0.54
CA THR A 89 -1.32 -5.59 0.75
C THR A 89 -2.78 -6.01 0.69
N GLY A 90 -3.39 -6.26 1.85
CA GLY A 90 -4.85 -6.17 2.04
C GLY A 90 -5.41 -4.76 1.79
N PHE A 91 -6.72 -4.60 1.98
CA PHE A 91 -7.35 -3.29 1.98
C PHE A 91 -6.80 -2.41 3.10
N ALA A 92 -6.65 -1.12 2.82
CA ALA A 92 -6.22 -0.17 3.82
C ALA A 92 -7.30 0.04 4.90
N THR A 93 -6.87 0.30 6.13
CA THR A 93 -7.71 0.90 7.17
C THR A 93 -7.48 2.40 7.29
N TYR A 94 -6.35 2.89 6.76
CA TYR A 94 -6.01 4.31 6.74
C TYR A 94 -4.98 4.59 5.65
N TYR A 95 -5.08 5.74 4.99
CA TYR A 95 -4.11 6.19 4.00
C TYR A 95 -3.90 7.70 4.09
N ASP A 96 -2.64 8.10 4.26
CA ASP A 96 -2.16 9.47 4.12
C ASP A 96 -1.25 9.57 2.88
N PRO A 97 -1.60 10.39 1.87
CA PRO A 97 -0.75 10.65 0.71
C PRO A 97 0.64 11.22 1.05
N ARG A 98 0.93 11.56 2.31
CA ARG A 98 2.26 11.90 2.82
C ARG A 98 3.13 10.67 3.14
N GLY A 99 2.70 9.48 2.73
CA GLY A 99 3.51 8.26 2.75
C GLY A 99 3.16 7.27 3.85
N ILE A 100 1.95 7.32 4.41
CA ILE A 100 1.49 6.32 5.38
C ILE A 100 0.35 5.52 4.75
N PHE A 101 0.53 4.21 4.64
CA PHE A 101 -0.51 3.28 4.21
C PHE A 101 -0.69 2.21 5.27
N GLU A 102 -1.83 2.15 5.92
CA GLU A 102 -2.08 1.24 7.04
C GLU A 102 -3.09 0.19 6.64
N THR A 103 -2.80 -1.06 6.99
CA THR A 103 -3.71 -2.20 6.89
C THR A 103 -4.13 -2.68 8.28
N ALA A 104 -4.97 -3.71 8.35
CA ALA A 104 -5.27 -4.37 9.62
C ALA A 104 -4.00 -4.83 10.35
N ASP A 105 -3.01 -5.33 9.60
CA ASP A 105 -1.87 -6.06 10.17
C ASP A 105 -0.58 -5.24 10.25
N ALA A 106 -0.38 -4.24 9.39
CA ALA A 106 0.87 -3.49 9.31
C ALA A 106 0.70 -2.04 8.84
N ILE A 107 1.67 -1.20 9.19
CA ILE A 107 1.83 0.17 8.68
C ILE A 107 2.96 0.20 7.65
N TYR A 108 2.65 0.59 6.43
CA TYR A 108 3.61 0.77 5.35
C TYR A 108 4.03 2.23 5.26
N ILE A 109 5.34 2.47 5.27
CA ILE A 109 5.96 3.77 5.07
C ILE A 109 6.44 3.81 3.63
N LEU A 110 5.76 4.62 2.82
CA LEU A 110 5.95 4.68 1.37
C LEU A 110 7.04 5.70 1.04
N LEU A 111 8.29 5.27 0.91
CA LEU A 111 9.40 6.18 0.62
C LEU A 111 9.37 6.68 -0.82
N HIS A 112 9.81 7.94 -1.01
CA HIS A 112 9.85 8.63 -2.30
C HIS A 112 8.50 8.69 -3.01
N HIS A 113 8.49 9.18 -4.25
CA HIS A 113 7.26 9.19 -5.04
C HIS A 113 6.90 7.77 -5.46
N GLY A 114 5.60 7.53 -5.60
CA GLY A 114 5.02 6.35 -6.20
C GLY A 114 3.94 6.75 -7.19
N PHE A 115 3.03 5.81 -7.44
CA PHE A 115 1.95 6.02 -8.40
C PHE A 115 0.61 5.60 -7.83
N ARG A 116 -0.46 6.14 -8.40
CA ARG A 116 -1.83 5.73 -8.12
C ARG A 116 -2.54 5.29 -9.39
N LYS A 117 -3.29 4.20 -9.29
CA LYS A 117 -4.04 3.58 -10.39
C LYS A 117 -5.38 3.03 -9.92
N THR A 118 -6.18 2.61 -10.88
CA THR A 118 -7.43 1.89 -10.64
C THR A 118 -7.34 0.49 -11.25
N ALA A 119 -7.83 -0.52 -10.54
CA ALA A 119 -7.96 -1.88 -11.07
C ALA A 119 -9.26 -2.55 -10.57
N HIS A 120 -9.77 -3.50 -11.35
CA HIS A 120 -10.89 -4.34 -10.91
C HIS A 120 -10.45 -5.32 -9.82
N ILE A 121 -11.35 -5.65 -8.89
CA ILE A 121 -11.09 -6.59 -7.80
C ILE A 121 -10.55 -7.95 -8.28
N ASP A 122 -10.99 -8.41 -9.45
CA ASP A 122 -10.52 -9.68 -10.01
C ASP A 122 -9.02 -9.64 -10.36
N THR A 123 -8.53 -8.51 -10.89
CA THR A 123 -7.10 -8.31 -11.16
C THR A 123 -6.30 -8.33 -9.86
N VAL A 124 -6.80 -7.67 -8.82
CA VAL A 124 -6.15 -7.63 -7.50
C VAL A 124 -6.10 -9.02 -6.87
N ARG A 125 -7.17 -9.80 -6.99
CA ARG A 125 -7.23 -11.19 -6.49
C ARG A 125 -6.29 -12.12 -7.26
N ALA A 126 -6.16 -11.95 -8.57
CA ALA A 126 -5.30 -12.76 -9.41
C ALA A 126 -3.80 -12.48 -9.21
N ALA A 127 -3.44 -11.34 -8.60
CA ALA A 127 -2.07 -10.96 -8.29
C ALA A 127 -1.56 -11.42 -6.91
N ARG A 128 -2.40 -12.09 -6.10
CA ARG A 128 -2.02 -12.70 -4.83
C ARG A 128 -1.64 -14.16 -5.02
#